data_AF-A0A7J9S980-F1
#
_entry.id   AF-A0A7J9S980-F1
#
_cell.length_a   1.000
_cell.length_b   1.000
_cell.length_c   1.000
_cell.angle_alpha   90.00
_cell.angle_beta   90.00
_cell.angle_gamma   90.00
#
_symmetry.space_group_name_H-M   'P 1'
#
loop_
_entity.id
_entity.type
_entity.pdbx_description
1 polymer ?
#
loop_
_entity_poly.entity_id
_entity_poly.type
_entity_poly.pdbx_seq_one_letter_code
_entity_poly.pdbx_strand_id
1 'polypeptide(L)' 'MYFGEILNELNIHKSNLSKLLAEIEENGLVSLKEVSENKRMPKKYYKLTKKGLEILNRCNEIEKIQSENE' A
#
# COMPACT_ATOMS: atom_id res chain seq x y z
N MET A 1 0.80 6.37 5.61
CA MET A 1 -0.54 6.17 6.20
C MET A 1 -0.51 4.94 7.10
N TYR A 2 -1.36 4.89 8.12
CA TYR A 2 -1.55 3.67 8.91
C TYR A 2 -2.70 2.81 8.36
N PHE A 3 -2.71 1.52 8.72
CA PHE A 3 -3.67 0.54 8.20
C PHE A 3 -5.14 1.02 8.19
N GLY A 4 -5.58 1.68 9.27
CA GLY A 4 -6.95 2.15 9.40
C GLY A 4 -7.31 3.29 8.44
N GLU A 5 -6.37 4.19 8.14
CA GLU A 5 -6.57 5.24 7.11
C GLU A 5 -6.76 4.61 5.73
N ILE A 6 -5.88 3.66 5.38
CA ILE A 6 -5.92 2.97 4.09
C ILE A 6 -7.24 2.19 3.94
N LEU A 7 -7.68 1.52 5.01
CA LEU A 7 -8.94 0.79 5.03
C LEU A 7 -10.15 1.71 4.78
N ASN A 8 -10.14 2.89 5.41
CA ASN A 8 -11.23 3.85 5.28
C ASN A 8 -11.28 4.48 3.89
N GLU A 9 -10.13 4.74 3.26
CA GLU A 9 -10.07 5.31 1.90
C GLU A 9 -10.49 4.30 0.82
N LEU A 10 -10.03 3.05 0.91
CA LEU A 10 -10.27 2.06 -0.15
C LEU A 10 -11.64 1.39 -0.07
N ASN A 11 -12.34 1.49 1.06
CA ASN A 11 -13.65 0.86 1.29
C ASN A 11 -13.69 -0.64 0.90
N ILE A 12 -12.61 -1.37 1.16
CA ILE A 12 -12.50 -2.82 0.91
C ILE A 12 -12.56 -3.62 2.21
N HIS A 13 -12.81 -4.93 2.11
CA HIS A 13 -12.83 -5.78 3.29
C HIS A 13 -11.45 -5.84 3.98
N LYS A 14 -11.44 -5.76 5.31
CA LYS A 14 -10.20 -5.73 6.13
C LYS A 14 -9.23 -6.87 5.81
N SER A 15 -9.74 -8.08 5.58
CA SER A 15 -8.89 -9.24 5.24
C SER A 15 -8.19 -9.08 3.90
N ASN A 16 -8.86 -8.47 2.92
CA ASN A 16 -8.32 -8.27 1.58
C ASN A 16 -7.22 -7.22 1.63
N LEU A 17 -7.44 -6.12 2.35
CA LEU A 17 -6.39 -5.12 2.58
C LEU A 17 -5.17 -5.74 3.30
N SER A 18 -5.41 -6.58 4.30
CA SER A 18 -4.32 -7.22 5.05
C SER A 18 -3.48 -8.13 4.16
N LYS A 19 -4.13 -8.95 3.31
CA LYS A 19 -3.44 -9.82 2.35
C LYS A 19 -2.67 -9.01 1.31
N LEU A 20 -3.31 -8.00 0.72
CA LEU A 20 -2.68 -7.14 -0.28
C LEU A 20 -1.45 -6.43 0.28
N LEU A 21 -1.55 -5.82 1.47
CA LEU A 21 -0.42 -5.14 2.10
C LEU A 21 0.74 -6.10 2.43
N ALA A 22 0.44 -7.33 2.84
CA ALA A 22 1.46 -8.36 3.05
C ALA A 22 2.15 -8.75 1.73
N GLU A 23 1.39 -9.01 0.66
CA GLU A 23 1.95 -9.38 -0.65
C GLU A 23 2.86 -8.28 -1.21
N ILE A 24 2.43 -7.01 -1.15
CA ILE A 24 3.25 -5.90 -1.67
C ILE A 24 4.45 -5.57 -0.76
N GLU A 25 4.37 -5.87 0.53
CA GLU A 25 5.51 -5.80 1.47
C GLU A 25 6.53 -6.89 1.17
N GLU A 26 6.10 -8.15 1.00
CA GLU A 26 6.95 -9.29 0.64
C GLU A 26 7.68 -9.06 -0.68
N ASN A 27 7.05 -8.37 -1.64
CA ASN A 27 7.66 -7.98 -2.91
C ASN A 27 8.57 -6.73 -2.81
N GLY A 28 8.69 -6.12 -1.63
CA GLY A 28 9.53 -4.96 -1.36
C GLY A 28 9.02 -3.66 -1.99
N LEU A 29 7.71 -3.56 -2.27
CA LEU A 29 7.09 -2.35 -2.83
C LEU A 29 6.71 -1.36 -1.73
N VAL A 30 6.39 -1.85 -0.54
CA VAL A 30 6.17 -1.04 0.66
C VAL A 30 7.05 -1.50 1.81
N SER A 31 7.37 -0.57 2.72
CA SER A 31 7.99 -0.85 4.00
C SER A 31 6.99 -0.63 5.13
N LEU A 32 6.95 -1.56 6.08
CA LEU A 32 6.17 -1.46 7.31
C LEU A 32 7.00 -0.87 8.45
N LYS A 33 6.39 0.03 9.24
CA LYS A 33 6.91 0.49 10.52
C LYS A 33 5.85 0.28 11.60
N GLU A 34 6.20 -0.45 12.64
CA GLU A 34 5.36 -0.59 13.83
C GLU A 34 5.70 0.48 14.86
N VAL A 35 4.67 1.16 15.37
CA VAL A 35 4.81 2.19 16.41
C VAL A 35 3.97 1.78 17.62
N SER A 36 4.65 1.46 18.71
CA SER A 36 4.04 1.10 20.00
C SER A 36 3.87 2.37 20.85
N GLU A 37 2.66 2.90 20.89
CA GLU A 37 2.31 4.07 21.73
C GLU A 37 1.62 3.60 23.02
N ASN A 38 2.32 2.93 23.95
CA ASN A 38 1.76 2.47 25.24
C ASN A 38 0.40 1.75 25.18
N LYS A 39 0.06 1.20 24.00
CA LYS A 39 -1.22 0.56 23.68
C LYS A 39 -1.01 -0.94 23.50
N ARG A 40 -2.08 -1.71 23.75
CA ARG A 40 -2.09 -3.18 23.64
C ARG A 40 -1.75 -3.69 22.22
N MET A 41 -1.96 -2.87 21.19
CA MET A 41 -1.68 -3.23 19.79
C MET A 41 -0.89 -2.11 19.11
N PRO A 42 0.28 -2.40 18.51
CA PRO A 42 1.05 -1.40 17.79
C PRO A 42 0.32 -0.94 16.54
N LYS A 43 0.52 0.33 16.18
CA LYS A 43 0.05 0.87 14.90
C LYS A 43 1.02 0.49 13.79
N LYS A 44 0.49 0.01 12.67
CA LYS A 44 1.23 -0.33 11.46
C LYS A 44 1.16 0.81 10.46
N TYR A 45 2.31 1.39 10.13
CA TYR A 45 2.47 2.46 9.15
C TYR A 45 3.16 1.93 7.89
N TYR A 46 2.63 2.29 6.73
CA TYR A 46 3.13 1.86 5.43
C TYR A 46 3.69 3.06 4.66
N LYS A 47 4.78 2.80 3.92
CA LYS A 47 5.43 3.77 3.03
C LYS A 47 5.92 3.04 1.78
N LEU A 48 5.76 3.64 0.60
CA LEU A 48 6.38 3.14 -0.63
C LEU A 48 7.90 3.11 -0.52
N THR A 49 8.50 2.03 -0.99
CA THR A 49 9.95 1.96 -1.21
C THR A 49 10.32 2.68 -2.50
N LYS A 50 11.63 2.84 -2.77
CA LYS A 50 12.11 3.35 -4.07
C LYS A 50 11.59 2.47 -5.23
N LYS A 51 11.71 1.15 -5.08
CA LYS A 51 11.18 0.15 -6.02
C LYS A 51 9.66 0.31 -6.20
N GLY A 52 8.90 0.46 -5.11
CA GLY A 52 7.46 0.66 -5.18
C GLY A 52 7.06 1.90 -5.95
N LEU A 53 7.78 3.02 -5.76
CA LEU A 53 7.55 4.26 -6.50
C LEU A 53 7.84 4.11 -7.99
N GLU A 54 8.95 3.45 -8.35
CA GLU A 54 9.29 3.18 -9.75
C GLU A 54 8.23 2.33 -10.45
N ILE A 55 7.73 1.29 -9.78
CA ILE A 55 6.66 0.44 -10.33
C ILE A 55 5.36 1.23 -10.49
N LEU A 56 4.98 2.04 -9.51
CA LEU A 56 3.78 2.89 -9.59
C LEU A 56 3.84 3.84 -10.80
N ASN A 57 5.00 4.46 -11.04
CA ASN A 57 5.18 5.33 -12.20
C ASN A 57 4.99 4.57 -13.53
N ARG A 58 5.53 3.36 -13.63
CA ARG A 58 5.34 2.50 -14.82
C ARG A 58 3.88 2.08 -15.00
N CYS A 59 3.16 1.77 -13.92
CA CYS A 59 1.73 1.49 -13.98
C CYS A 59 0.95 2.69 -14.53
N ASN A 60 1.24 3.90 -14.04
CA ASN A 60 0.60 5.12 -14.53
C ASN A 60 0.91 5.40 -16.02
N GLU A 61 2.12 5.07 -16.49
CA GLU A 61 2.47 5.17 -17.91
C GLU A 61 1.66 4.19 -18.77
N ILE A 62 1.48 2.94 -18.30
CA ILE A 62 0.66 1.94 -18.98
C ILE A 62 -0.80 2.36 -19.05
N GLU A 63 -1.36 2.87 -17.95
CA GLU A 63 -2.75 3.36 -17.89
C GLU A 63 -2.97 4.53 -18.86
N LYS A 64 -2.02 5.46 -18.98
CA LYS A 64 -2.08 6.54 -19.97
C LYS A 64 -2.13 6.01 -21.39
N ILE A 65 -1.24 5.08 -21.74
CA ILE A 65 -1.21 4.47 -23.06
C ILE A 65 -2.54 3.75 -23.35
N GLN A 66 -3.13 3.06 -22.36
CA GLN A 66 -4.43 2.41 -22.54
C GLN A 66 -5.55 3.43 -22.79
N SER A 67 -5.57 4.52 -22.02
CA SER A 67 -6.59 5.57 -22.18
C SER A 67 -6.49 6.34 -23.50
N GLU A 68 -5.31 6.41 -24.12
CA GLU A 68 -5.12 7.06 -25.43
C GLU A 68 -5.56 6.19 -26.61
N ASN A 69 -5.77 4.89 -26.39
CA ASN A 69 -6.17 3.92 -27.41
C ASN A 69 -7.67 3.57 -27.37
N GLU A 70 -8.45 4.15 -26.43
CA GLU A 70 -9.92 4.08 -26.35
C GLU A 70 -10.58 5.33 -26.95
#